data_AF-A0A7W0WTI6-F1
#
_entry.id   AF-A0A7W0WTI6-F1
#
_cell.length_a   1.000
_cell.length_b   1.000
_cell.length_c   1.000
_cell.angle_alpha   90.00
_cell.angle_beta   90.00
_cell.angle_gamma   90.00
#
_symmetry.space_group_name_H-M   'P 1'
#
loop_
_entity.id
_entity.type
_entity.pdbx_description
1 polymer ?
#
loop_
_entity_poly.entity_id
_entity_poly.type
_entity_poly.pdbx_seq_one_letter_code
_entity_poly.pdbx_strand_id
1 'polypeptide(L)'
;MRALALVAFLMVACGGDDPPNVGGTCTAAGGCDDPLTCNTTVPGGYCTTTCTTTGSTDQCPDESVCDAISGTAIACVKICKVTEDCRADQDCNGVSGSNIKACKPK
;
A
#
# COMPACT_ATOMS: atom_id res chain seq x y z
N MET A 1 48.76 -20.39 -21.22
CA MET A 1 47.51 -20.60 -21.97
C MET A 1 46.36 -20.19 -21.07
N ARG A 2 45.55 -19.24 -21.54
CA ARG A 2 44.34 -18.74 -20.87
C ARG A 2 43.30 -19.85 -20.84
N ALA A 3 42.84 -20.27 -19.67
CA ALA A 3 41.61 -21.05 -19.54
C ALA A 3 40.52 -20.10 -19.03
N LEU A 4 39.54 -19.87 -19.90
CA LEU A 4 38.41 -18.97 -19.72
C LEU A 4 37.57 -19.35 -18.50
N ALA A 5 37.13 -18.30 -17.79
CA ALA A 5 36.12 -18.32 -16.76
C ALA A 5 34.76 -18.83 -17.29
N LEU A 6 34.06 -19.60 -16.46
CA LEU A 6 32.61 -19.79 -16.53
C LEU A 6 32.07 -19.71 -15.09
N VAL A 7 31.92 -18.49 -14.59
CA VAL A 7 31.13 -18.21 -13.39
C VAL A 7 29.69 -18.07 -13.86
N ALA A 8 28.89 -19.13 -13.71
CA ALA A 8 27.47 -19.11 -13.95
C ALA A 8 26.78 -18.37 -12.78
N PHE A 9 26.58 -17.05 -12.94
CA PHE A 9 25.71 -16.26 -12.08
C PHE A 9 24.26 -16.68 -12.36
N LEU A 10 23.70 -17.54 -11.51
CA LEU A 10 22.28 -17.83 -11.46
C LEU A 10 21.55 -16.55 -11.06
N MET A 11 20.81 -15.98 -12.00
CA MET A 11 19.94 -14.82 -11.80
C MET A 11 18.82 -15.24 -10.84
N VAL A 12 18.93 -14.84 -9.58
CA VAL A 12 17.84 -14.88 -8.60
C VAL A 12 16.76 -13.95 -9.15
N ALA A 13 15.67 -14.52 -9.67
CA ALA A 13 14.46 -13.78 -9.95
C ALA A 13 13.91 -13.26 -8.61
N CYS A 14 13.96 -11.95 -8.39
CA CYS A 14 13.23 -11.30 -7.30
C CYS A 14 11.73 -11.37 -7.59
N GLY A 15 11.10 -12.51 -7.33
CA GLY A 15 9.69 -12.56 -6.96
C GLY A 15 9.63 -12.39 -5.45
N GLY A 16 9.91 -11.17 -4.98
CA GLY A 16 9.98 -10.86 -3.55
C GLY A 16 8.59 -10.82 -2.95
N ASP A 17 8.45 -11.37 -1.76
CA ASP A 17 7.27 -11.32 -0.88
C ASP A 17 6.98 -9.90 -0.37
N ASP A 18 7.05 -8.88 -1.24
CA ASP A 18 6.73 -7.51 -0.87
C ASP A 18 5.23 -7.40 -0.57
N PRO A 19 4.83 -6.68 0.50
CA PRO A 19 3.42 -6.50 0.81
C PRO A 19 2.72 -5.74 -0.33
N PRO A 20 1.43 -6.03 -0.62
CA PRO A 20 0.69 -5.34 -1.66
C PRO A 20 0.74 -3.83 -1.48
N ASN A 21 0.88 -3.08 -2.59
CA ASN A 21 1.15 -1.64 -2.60
C ASN A 21 0.01 -0.71 -2.16
N VAL A 22 -0.63 -0.97 -1.01
CA VAL A 22 -1.69 -0.12 -0.43
C VAL A 22 -1.20 1.33 -0.27
N GLY A 23 -2.00 2.27 -0.76
CA GLY A 23 -1.65 3.69 -0.81
C GLY A 23 -0.71 4.12 -1.92
N GLY A 24 -0.28 3.18 -2.76
CA GLY A 24 0.38 3.46 -4.03
C GLY A 24 -0.50 4.29 -4.97
N THR A 25 0.15 5.06 -5.85
CA THR A 25 -0.51 5.76 -6.96
C THR A 25 -0.95 4.76 -8.02
N CYS A 26 -2.09 5.00 -8.64
CA CYS A 26 -2.60 4.12 -9.69
C CYS A 26 -3.54 4.87 -10.64
N THR A 27 -3.95 4.19 -11.71
CA THR A 27 -4.96 4.70 -12.63
C THR A 27 -6.00 3.62 -12.91
N ALA A 28 -7.08 3.97 -13.63
CA ALA A 28 -8.04 2.98 -14.12
C ALA A 28 -7.40 1.91 -15.03
N ALA A 29 -6.22 2.19 -15.62
CA ALA A 29 -5.47 1.24 -16.43
C ALA A 29 -4.63 0.25 -15.61
N GLY A 30 -4.55 0.41 -14.28
CA GLY A 30 -3.80 -0.47 -13.37
C GLY A 30 -2.78 0.26 -12.50
N GLY A 31 -1.86 -0.52 -11.91
CA GLY A 31 -0.82 -0.04 -10.99
C GLY A 31 -0.98 -0.52 -9.55
N CYS A 32 -1.94 -1.39 -9.28
CA CYS A 32 -2.11 -2.02 -7.97
C CYS A 32 -1.78 -3.51 -8.04
N ASP A 33 -1.14 -4.02 -7.00
CA ASP A 33 -0.87 -5.44 -6.84
C ASP A 33 -2.17 -6.19 -6.55
N ASP A 34 -2.32 -7.42 -7.02
CA ASP A 34 -3.49 -8.23 -6.67
C ASP A 34 -3.51 -8.51 -5.15
N PRO A 35 -4.68 -8.43 -4.46
CA PRO A 35 -6.04 -8.26 -4.97
C PRO A 35 -6.55 -6.81 -4.92
N LEU A 36 -5.67 -5.80 -4.94
CA LEU A 36 -6.03 -4.40 -4.77
C LEU A 36 -6.72 -3.83 -6.02
N THR A 37 -7.53 -2.81 -5.78
CA THR A 37 -8.20 -2.04 -6.82
C THR A 37 -7.77 -0.58 -6.75
N CYS A 38 -7.76 0.10 -7.91
CA CYS A 38 -7.45 1.52 -7.95
C CYS A 38 -8.68 2.35 -7.57
N ASN A 39 -8.64 3.01 -6.41
CA ASN A 39 -9.60 4.05 -6.08
C ASN A 39 -9.21 5.36 -6.78
N THR A 40 -9.87 5.64 -7.91
CA THR A 40 -9.65 6.85 -8.71
C THR A 40 -10.37 8.09 -8.18
N THR A 41 -11.15 7.97 -7.09
CA THR A 41 -11.76 9.14 -6.44
C THR A 41 -10.74 9.94 -5.61
N VAL A 42 -9.62 9.29 -5.25
CA VAL A 42 -8.47 9.95 -4.63
C VAL A 42 -7.61 10.59 -5.73
N PRO A 43 -7.22 11.87 -5.60
CA PRO A 43 -6.29 12.49 -6.55
C PRO A 43 -5.01 11.68 -6.73
N GLY A 44 -4.65 11.40 -7.99
CA GLY A 44 -3.50 10.54 -8.34
C GLY A 44 -3.72 9.04 -8.13
N GLY A 45 -4.95 8.62 -7.82
CA GLY A 45 -5.33 7.24 -7.55
C GLY A 45 -4.79 6.73 -6.22
N TYR A 46 -5.43 5.69 -5.68
CA TYR A 46 -5.00 5.04 -4.45
C TYR A 46 -5.29 3.54 -4.51
N CYS A 47 -4.25 2.71 -4.43
CA CYS A 47 -4.41 1.26 -4.36
C CYS A 47 -4.99 0.84 -3.02
N THR A 48 -6.14 0.16 -3.03
CA THR A 48 -6.85 -0.26 -1.83
C THR A 48 -7.81 -1.41 -2.10
N THR A 49 -8.31 -2.04 -1.04
CA THR A 49 -9.39 -3.01 -1.08
C THR A 49 -10.44 -2.65 -0.02
N THR A 50 -11.65 -3.18 -0.18
CA THR A 50 -12.74 -2.93 0.76
C THR A 50 -12.54 -3.67 2.07
N CYS A 51 -13.04 -3.08 3.16
CA CYS A 51 -13.04 -3.68 4.49
C CYS A 51 -14.26 -3.15 5.27
N THR A 52 -14.57 -3.75 6.41
CA THR A 52 -15.82 -3.45 7.15
C THR A 52 -15.60 -2.89 8.54
N THR A 53 -14.48 -3.23 9.21
CA THR A 53 -14.28 -2.90 10.62
C THR A 53 -13.20 -1.84 10.78
N THR A 54 -13.60 -0.58 11.00
CA THR A 54 -12.65 0.52 11.23
C THR A 54 -11.65 0.19 12.35
N GLY A 55 -10.37 0.45 12.11
CA GLY A 55 -9.28 0.16 13.04
C GLY A 55 -8.79 -1.29 13.04
N SER A 56 -9.46 -2.21 12.35
CA SER A 56 -9.00 -3.60 12.18
C SER A 56 -7.98 -3.71 11.05
N THR A 57 -7.04 -4.63 11.20
CA THR A 57 -6.06 -5.03 10.17
C THR A 57 -6.41 -6.39 9.54
N ASP A 58 -7.40 -7.11 10.07
CA ASP A 58 -7.65 -8.52 9.72
C ASP A 58 -8.12 -8.74 8.27
N GLN A 59 -8.77 -7.73 7.69
CA GLN A 59 -9.29 -7.76 6.31
C GLN A 59 -8.38 -7.05 5.31
N CYS A 60 -7.31 -6.46 5.82
CA CYS A 60 -6.44 -5.60 5.06
C CYS A 60 -5.10 -6.29 4.83
N PRO A 61 -4.48 -6.10 3.66
CA PRO A 61 -3.12 -6.56 3.46
C PRO A 61 -2.16 -6.01 4.50
N ASP A 62 -1.00 -6.65 4.63
CA ASP A 62 0.03 -6.21 5.56
C ASP A 62 0.33 -4.71 5.42
N GLU A 63 0.66 -4.09 6.56
CA GLU A 63 0.92 -2.66 6.67
C GLU A 63 -0.27 -1.75 6.32
N SER A 64 -1.49 -2.27 6.35
CA SER A 64 -2.70 -1.47 6.17
C SER A 64 -3.78 -1.74 7.22
N VAL A 65 -4.63 -0.73 7.44
CA VAL A 65 -5.70 -0.72 8.44
C VAL A 65 -6.98 -0.23 7.80
N CYS A 66 -8.10 -0.83 8.19
CA CYS A 66 -9.40 -0.49 7.68
C CYS A 66 -9.84 0.88 8.21
N ASP A 67 -10.02 1.88 7.34
CA ASP A 67 -10.52 3.20 7.71
C ASP A 67 -10.97 4.01 6.47
N ALA A 68 -11.53 5.20 6.66
CA ALA A 68 -11.91 6.08 5.56
C ALA A 68 -10.68 6.76 4.91
N ILE A 69 -10.55 6.67 3.59
CA ILE A 69 -9.50 7.39 2.82
C ILE A 69 -10.01 8.73 2.30
N SER A 70 -11.23 8.77 1.77
CA SER A 70 -11.86 9.99 1.27
C SER A 70 -13.38 9.79 1.29
N GLY A 71 -14.10 10.62 2.05
CA GLY A 71 -15.54 10.50 2.24
C GLY A 71 -15.92 9.39 3.23
N THR A 72 -17.02 8.67 2.94
CA THR A 72 -17.65 7.68 3.84
C THR A 72 -17.30 6.23 3.54
N ALA A 73 -16.64 5.94 2.43
CA ALA A 73 -16.26 4.57 2.08
C ALA A 73 -15.05 4.12 2.92
N ILE A 74 -15.22 3.00 3.63
CA ILE A 74 -14.17 2.39 4.44
C ILE A 74 -13.37 1.43 3.55
N ALA A 75 -12.06 1.57 3.56
CA ALA A 75 -11.15 0.79 2.74
C ALA A 75 -9.81 0.59 3.49
N CYS A 76 -8.94 -0.26 2.96
CA CYS A 76 -7.63 -0.46 3.56
C CYS A 76 -6.72 0.72 3.27
N VAL A 77 -6.22 1.34 4.34
CA VAL A 77 -5.40 2.54 4.32
C VAL A 77 -4.01 2.19 4.82
N LYS A 78 -2.98 2.68 4.13
CA LYS A 78 -1.58 2.49 4.53
C LYS A 78 -1.35 2.99 5.96
N ILE A 79 -0.81 2.11 6.81
CA ILE A 79 -0.35 2.46 8.16
C ILE A 79 0.90 3.32 8.06
N CYS A 80 1.05 4.29 8.97
CA CYS A 80 2.20 5.17 9.03
C CYS A 80 2.66 5.36 10.49
N LYS A 81 3.91 5.76 10.67
CA LYS A 81 4.48 6.19 11.95
C LYS A 81 4.69 7.70 11.96
N VAL A 82 5.13 8.24 10.81
CA VAL A 82 5.42 9.65 10.57
C VAL A 82 4.83 10.11 9.24
N THR A 83 4.68 11.41 9.04
CA THR A 83 4.07 11.99 7.82
C THR A 83 4.88 11.64 6.57
N GLU A 84 6.19 11.47 6.70
CA GLU A 84 7.10 11.12 5.60
C GLU A 84 6.89 9.69 5.06
N ASP A 85 6.16 8.83 5.79
CA ASP A 85 5.75 7.50 5.29
C ASP A 85 4.62 7.59 4.25
N CYS A 86 3.96 8.74 4.21
CA CYS A 86 2.81 9.04 3.38
C CYS A 86 3.19 9.83 2.13
N ARG A 87 2.29 9.85 1.14
CA ARG A 87 2.47 10.71 -0.03
C ARG A 87 2.45 12.18 0.35
N ALA A 88 3.02 13.04 -0.50
CA ALA A 88 3.12 14.48 -0.24
C ALA A 88 1.75 15.18 -0.02
N ASP A 89 0.67 14.60 -0.54
CA ASP A 89 -0.72 15.05 -0.40
C ASP A 89 -1.44 14.44 0.82
N GLN A 90 -0.71 13.75 1.71
CA GLN A 90 -1.26 13.03 2.85
C GLN A 90 -0.48 13.34 4.14
N ASP A 91 -1.14 13.17 5.27
CA ASP A 91 -0.57 13.27 6.62
C ASP A 91 -0.80 11.98 7.42
N CYS A 92 0.10 11.72 8.37
CA CYS A 92 0.01 10.56 9.23
C CYS A 92 -0.88 10.82 10.45
N ASN A 93 -2.15 10.42 10.35
CA ASN A 93 -3.19 10.75 11.33
C ASN A 93 -3.76 9.50 12.02
N GLY A 94 -4.30 9.68 13.22
CA GLY A 94 -4.87 8.59 14.02
C GLY A 94 -6.12 7.98 13.40
N VAL A 95 -6.27 6.65 13.53
CA VAL A 95 -7.45 5.89 13.12
C VAL A 95 -8.39 5.72 14.31
N SER A 96 -9.64 6.16 14.16
CA SER A 96 -10.64 6.14 15.24
C SER A 96 -10.83 4.73 15.82
N GLY A 97 -10.88 4.63 17.15
CA GLY A 97 -11.08 3.35 17.84
C GLY A 97 -9.83 2.44 17.88
N SER A 98 -8.66 2.94 17.49
CA SER A 98 -7.40 2.20 17.52
C SER A 98 -6.24 3.07 18.02
N ASN A 99 -5.10 2.44 18.29
CA ASN A 99 -3.83 3.14 18.56
C ASN A 99 -2.95 3.26 17.29
N ILE A 100 -3.52 3.00 16.11
CA ILE A 100 -2.83 2.97 14.82
C ILE A 100 -2.97 4.34 14.14
N LYS A 101 -1.95 4.75 13.40
CA LYS A 101 -2.02 5.89 12.48
C LYS A 101 -1.99 5.40 11.04
N ALA A 102 -2.66 6.13 10.15
CA ALA A 102 -2.71 5.83 8.73
C ALA A 102 -2.56 7.10 7.90
N CYS A 103 -2.13 6.94 6.65
CA CYS A 103 -2.00 8.03 5.69
C CYS A 103 -3.36 8.52 5.24
N LYS A 104 -3.71 9.76 5.61
CA LYS A 104 -4.97 10.42 5.28
C LYS A 104 -4.72 11.62 4.38
N PRO A 105 -5.63 11.98 3.47
CA PRO A 105 -5.56 13.26 2.77
C PRO A 105 -5.43 14.42 3.76
N LYS A 106 -4.69 15.45 3.34
CA LYS A 106 -4.56 16.73 4.03
C LYS A 106 -5.85 17.55 3.99
#